data_AF-A0A1X0QKV6-F1
#
_entry.id   AF-A0A1X0QKV6-F1
#
_cell.length_a   1.000
_cell.length_b   1.000
_cell.length_c   1.000
_cell.angle_alpha   90.00
_cell.angle_beta   90.00
_cell.angle_gamma   90.00
#
_symmetry.space_group_name_H-M   'P 1'
#
loop_
_entity.id
_entity.type
_entity.pdbx_description
1 polymer ?
#
loop_
_entity_poly.entity_id
_entity_poly.type
_entity_poly.pdbx_seq_one_letter_code
_entity_poly.pdbx_strand_id
1 'polypeptide(L)'
;MNKEQDLQEYIYKNYGTKQLQQNDIQKVIRYAVDLNLIKELDINIVPPIGTSDLYNKIIECKKNKESLVTITTPLDSRLTDVQKVEKIMKTFLKYEETRRSKRTVNGWLVSIILSLIISIYLHRNYIREPF
;
A
#
# COMPACT_ATOMS: atom_id res chain seq x y z
N MET A 1 6.07 4.62 36.81
CA MET A 1 7.17 3.69 36.47
C MET A 1 7.84 4.16 35.21
N ASN A 2 9.16 4.12 35.18
CA ASN A 2 9.95 4.62 34.05
C ASN A 2 10.10 3.50 33.03
N LYS A 3 9.27 3.53 31.98
CA LYS A 3 9.16 2.46 30.97
C LYS A 3 10.50 2.07 30.33
N GLU A 4 11.43 3.02 30.25
CA GLU A 4 12.78 2.80 29.73
C GLU A 4 13.63 1.91 30.66
N GLN A 5 13.50 2.14 31.97
CA GLN A 5 14.16 1.31 32.99
C GLN A 5 13.56 -0.10 32.98
N ASP A 6 12.23 -0.22 32.80
CA ASP A 6 11.55 -1.53 32.72
C ASP A 6 12.02 -2.34 31.49
N LEU A 7 12.25 -1.70 30.34
CA LEU A 7 12.82 -2.35 29.15
C LEU A 7 14.29 -2.74 29.37
N GLN A 8 15.08 -1.86 29.96
CA GLN A 8 16.49 -2.12 30.24
C GLN A 8 16.65 -3.31 31.20
N GLU A 9 15.91 -3.30 32.30
CA GLU A 9 15.93 -4.40 33.27
C GLU A 9 15.49 -5.72 32.62
N TYR A 10 14.45 -5.70 31.80
CA TYR A 10 14.01 -6.88 31.06
C TYR A 10 15.10 -7.46 30.14
N ILE A 11 15.80 -6.62 29.38
CA ILE A 11 16.85 -7.06 28.46
C ILE A 11 18.03 -7.65 29.25
N TYR A 12 18.50 -6.95 30.28
CA TYR A 12 19.64 -7.42 31.08
C TYR A 12 19.32 -8.67 31.89
N LYS A 13 18.12 -8.79 32.45
CA LYS A 13 17.69 -9.95 33.24
C LYS A 13 17.57 -11.22 32.39
N ASN A 14 17.05 -11.11 31.16
CA ASN A 14 16.83 -12.27 30.30
C ASN A 14 18.03 -12.63 29.43
N TYR A 15 18.83 -11.64 29.02
CA TYR A 15 19.86 -11.83 27.99
C TYR A 15 21.27 -11.39 28.41
N GLY A 16 21.41 -10.56 29.46
CA GLY A 16 22.70 -10.11 29.99
C GLY A 16 23.52 -9.32 28.97
N THR A 17 24.76 -9.75 28.74
CA THR A 17 25.71 -9.16 27.76
C THR A 17 25.85 -10.02 26.49
N LYS A 18 24.94 -10.95 26.25
CA LYS A 18 25.01 -11.87 25.11
C LYS A 18 24.66 -11.16 23.79
N GLN A 19 25.12 -11.73 22.69
CA GLN A 19 24.63 -11.38 21.37
C GLN A 19 23.26 -12.01 21.13
N LEU A 20 22.31 -11.18 20.73
CA LEU A 20 20.92 -11.54 20.49
C LEU A 20 20.73 -12.04 19.06
N GLN A 21 20.03 -13.17 18.93
CA GLN A 21 19.62 -13.72 17.65
C GLN A 21 18.25 -13.16 17.23
N GLN A 22 17.85 -13.37 15.98
CA GLN A 22 16.61 -12.84 15.42
C GLN A 22 15.37 -13.08 16.31
N ASN A 23 15.24 -14.29 16.87
CA ASN A 23 14.12 -14.64 17.74
C ASN A 23 14.12 -13.85 19.06
N ASP A 24 15.29 -13.56 19.61
CA ASP A 24 15.42 -12.81 20.86
C ASP A 24 15.18 -11.32 20.63
N ILE A 25 15.68 -10.80 19.50
CA ILE A 25 15.41 -9.43 19.05
C ILE A 25 13.89 -9.21 18.92
N GLN A 26 13.17 -10.13 18.27
CA GLN A 26 11.70 -10.03 18.13
C GLN A 26 10.97 -10.01 19.48
N LYS A 27 11.41 -10.81 20.45
CA LYS A 27 10.82 -10.82 21.81
C LYS A 27 11.03 -9.49 22.52
N VAL A 28 12.24 -8.93 22.44
CA VAL A 28 12.56 -7.62 23.03
C VAL A 28 11.77 -6.50 22.35
N ILE A 29 11.66 -6.52 21.02
CA ILE A 29 10.86 -5.54 20.26
C ILE A 29 9.39 -5.64 20.67
N ARG A 30 8.83 -6.85 20.77
CA ARG A 30 7.44 -7.04 21.22
C ARG A 30 7.22 -6.47 22.62
N TYR A 31 8.14 -6.73 23.54
CA TYR A 31 8.06 -6.16 24.89
C TYR A 31 8.16 -4.63 24.90
N ALA A 32 9.00 -4.05 24.03
CA ALA A 32 9.07 -2.60 23.86
C ALA A 32 7.78 -2.00 23.25
N VAL A 33 7.08 -2.74 22.39
CA VAL A 33 5.74 -2.38 21.89
C VAL A 33 4.71 -2.44 23.02
N ASP A 34 4.72 -3.50 23.83
CA ASP A 34 3.80 -3.65 24.97
C ASP A 34 3.97 -2.51 25.99
N LEU A 35 5.21 -2.06 26.22
CA LEU A 35 5.52 -0.89 27.04
C LEU A 35 5.11 0.45 26.41
N ASN A 36 4.63 0.44 25.16
CA ASN A 36 4.35 1.62 24.33
C ASN A 36 5.59 2.54 24.15
N LEU A 37 6.79 1.97 24.11
CA LEU A 37 8.02 2.70 23.77
C LEU A 37 8.14 2.89 22.26
N ILE A 38 7.65 1.91 21.50
CA ILE A 38 7.60 1.90 20.04
C ILE A 38 6.20 1.44 19.58
N LYS A 39 5.74 1.90 18.42
CA LYS A 39 4.40 1.59 17.90
C LYS A 39 4.34 0.40 16.95
N GLU A 40 5.48 0.02 16.37
CA GLU A 40 5.55 -0.94 15.27
C GLU A 40 6.69 -1.93 15.51
N LEU A 41 6.47 -3.18 15.09
CA LEU A 41 7.45 -4.26 15.18
C LEU A 41 8.51 -4.20 14.05
N ASP A 42 8.35 -3.27 13.09
CA ASP A 42 9.12 -3.22 11.84
C ASP A 42 10.44 -2.45 11.98
N ILE A 43 11.19 -2.76 13.05
CA ILE A 43 12.55 -2.25 13.19
C ILE A 43 13.47 -3.21 12.43
N ASN A 44 14.05 -2.73 11.33
CA ASN A 44 15.03 -3.50 10.57
C ASN A 44 16.35 -3.58 11.36
N ILE A 45 16.51 -4.67 12.11
CA ILE A 45 17.71 -4.97 12.91
C ILE A 45 18.38 -6.20 12.30
N VAL A 46 19.63 -6.03 11.88
CA VAL A 46 20.46 -7.13 11.40
C VAL A 46 21.02 -7.90 12.61
N PRO A 47 20.69 -9.19 12.79
CA PRO A 47 21.31 -10.03 13.81
C PRO A 47 22.71 -10.52 13.36
N PRO A 48 23.59 -10.91 14.31
CA PRO A 48 23.43 -10.81 15.75
C PRO A 48 23.80 -9.41 16.28
N ILE A 49 23.12 -8.96 17.34
CA ILE A 49 23.34 -7.62 17.93
C ILE A 49 23.57 -7.71 19.45
N GLY A 50 24.42 -6.85 20.00
CA GLY A 50 24.59 -6.74 21.45
C GLY A 50 23.31 -6.24 22.15
N THR A 51 23.10 -6.65 23.39
CA THR A 51 21.96 -6.19 24.22
C THR A 51 21.94 -4.67 24.42
N SER A 52 23.10 -4.07 24.65
CA SER A 52 23.27 -2.60 24.75
C SER A 52 22.89 -1.90 23.44
N ASP A 53 23.33 -2.45 22.32
CA ASP A 53 23.12 -1.86 20.99
C ASP A 53 21.65 -1.96 20.57
N LEU A 54 20.98 -3.07 20.92
CA LEU A 54 19.55 -3.23 20.71
C LEU A 54 18.76 -2.21 21.54
N TYR A 55 19.09 -2.05 22.82
CA TYR A 55 18.46 -1.05 23.66
C TYR A 55 18.64 0.36 23.08
N ASN A 56 19.88 0.72 22.73
CA ASN A 56 20.19 2.02 22.15
C ASN A 56 19.43 2.27 20.85
N LYS A 57 19.32 1.28 19.95
CA LYS A 57 18.52 1.39 18.73
C LYS A 57 17.04 1.62 19.02
N ILE A 58 16.47 0.93 20.01
CA ILE A 58 15.05 1.12 20.37
C ILE A 58 14.80 2.54 20.90
N ILE A 59 15.70 3.04 21.75
CA ILE A 59 15.63 4.41 22.28
C ILE A 59 15.85 5.44 21.17
N GLU A 60 16.77 5.20 20.25
CA GLU A 60 17.00 6.05 19.08
C GLU A 60 15.78 6.08 18.16
N CYS A 61 15.13 4.93 17.91
CA CYS A 61 13.87 4.86 17.17
C CYS A 61 12.75 5.66 17.85
N LYS A 62 12.66 5.61 19.19
CA LYS A 62 11.73 6.43 19.96
C LYS A 62 12.02 7.92 19.77
N LYS A 63 13.27 8.35 19.96
CA LYS A 63 13.71 9.75 19.85
C LYS A 63 13.55 10.31 18.44
N ASN A 64 13.86 9.52 17.40
CA ASN A 64 13.67 9.95 16.02
C ASN A 64 12.19 10.14 15.69
N LYS A 65 11.28 9.29 16.21
CA LYS A 65 9.83 9.52 16.05
C LYS A 65 9.33 10.74 16.85
N GLU A 66 9.85 11.02 18.05
CA GLU A 66 9.50 12.24 18.81
C GLU A 66 10.06 13.53 18.17
N SER A 67 11.28 13.48 17.63
CA SER A 67 11.91 14.56 16.85
C SER A 67 11.16 14.81 15.54
N LEU A 68 10.72 13.75 14.84
CA LEU A 68 9.83 13.85 13.69
C LEU A 68 8.47 14.46 14.07
N VAL A 69 7.93 14.21 15.28
CA VAL A 69 6.69 14.87 15.73
C VAL A 69 6.89 16.37 16.01
N THR A 70 8.11 16.82 16.30
CA THR A 70 8.39 18.24 16.57
C THR A 70 8.88 19.00 15.34
N ILE A 71 9.41 18.30 14.32
CA ILE A 71 9.96 18.91 13.09
C ILE A 71 9.13 18.57 11.84
N THR A 72 8.18 17.64 11.88
CA THR A 72 7.29 17.37 10.73
C THR A 72 5.83 17.57 11.08
N THR A 73 5.34 18.77 10.84
CA THR A 73 4.30 18.88 9.82
C THR A 73 4.88 18.36 8.50
N PRO A 74 4.41 17.23 7.93
CA PRO A 74 4.37 17.11 6.50
C PRO A 74 2.97 17.57 6.09
N LEU A 75 2.85 18.84 5.74
CA LEU A 75 1.72 19.33 4.93
C LEU A 75 1.70 18.64 3.54
N ASP A 76 2.69 17.79 3.24
CA ASP A 76 2.93 17.15 1.94
C ASP A 76 2.67 15.63 1.87
N SER A 77 2.63 14.89 3.00
CA SER A 77 2.41 13.43 2.94
C SER A 77 0.94 13.06 2.70
N ARG A 78 0.00 13.84 3.26
CA ARG A 78 -1.42 13.76 2.91
C ARG A 78 -1.65 14.14 1.45
N LEU A 79 -0.89 15.11 0.92
CA LEU A 79 -1.00 15.52 -0.47
C LEU A 79 -0.52 14.41 -1.41
N THR A 80 0.57 13.73 -1.09
CA THR A 80 1.09 12.61 -1.89
C THR A 80 0.21 11.37 -1.81
N ASP A 81 -0.41 11.07 -0.67
CA ASP A 81 -1.37 9.96 -0.59
C ASP A 81 -2.69 10.28 -1.30
N VAL A 82 -3.18 11.52 -1.24
CA VAL A 82 -4.32 11.97 -2.05
C VAL A 82 -3.98 11.95 -3.54
N GLN A 83 -2.78 12.37 -3.95
CA GLN A 83 -2.31 12.29 -5.33
C GLN A 83 -2.16 10.85 -5.82
N LYS A 84 -1.68 9.93 -4.97
CA LYS A 84 -1.64 8.49 -5.29
C LYS A 84 -3.05 7.93 -5.49
N VAL A 85 -3.99 8.26 -4.60
CA VAL A 85 -5.39 7.84 -4.73
C VAL A 85 -6.04 8.45 -5.98
N GLU A 86 -5.77 9.72 -6.28
CA GLU A 86 -6.25 10.39 -7.49
C GLU A 86 -5.69 9.72 -8.75
N LYS A 87 -4.41 9.32 -8.74
CA LYS A 87 -3.78 8.58 -9.83
C LYS A 87 -4.42 7.21 -10.02
N ILE A 88 -4.64 6.47 -8.93
CA ILE A 88 -5.34 5.17 -8.96
C ILE A 88 -6.76 5.34 -9.51
N MET A 89 -7.48 6.38 -9.07
CA MET A 89 -8.84 6.65 -9.53
C MET A 89 -8.89 7.04 -11.01
N LYS A 90 -7.94 7.86 -11.49
CA LYS A 90 -7.80 8.18 -12.93
C LYS A 90 -7.48 6.93 -13.75
N THR A 91 -6.60 6.06 -13.26
CA THR A 91 -6.29 4.79 -13.94
C THR A 91 -7.51 3.87 -13.98
N PHE A 92 -8.28 3.79 -12.89
CA PHE A 92 -9.50 2.99 -12.83
C PHE A 92 -10.60 3.52 -13.77
N LEU A 93 -10.82 4.84 -13.77
CA LEU A 93 -11.77 5.50 -14.69
C LEU A 93 -11.38 5.26 -16.14
N LYS A 94 -10.09 5.41 -16.49
CA LYS A 94 -9.59 5.14 -17.85
C LYS A 94 -9.77 3.67 -18.25
N TYR A 95 -9.58 2.74 -17.31
CA TYR A 95 -9.82 1.32 -17.54
C TYR A 95 -11.32 1.03 -17.78
N GLU A 96 -12.21 1.58 -16.95
CA GLU A 96 -13.66 1.42 -17.11
C GLU A 96 -14.19 2.10 -18.39
N GLU A 97 -13.67 3.27 -18.76
CA GLU A 97 -13.98 3.94 -20.03
C GLU A 97 -13.52 3.11 -21.22
N THR A 98 -12.31 2.52 -21.16
CA THR A 98 -11.82 1.59 -22.18
C THR A 98 -12.68 0.34 -22.26
N ARG A 99 -13.16 -0.17 -21.12
CA ARG A 99 -14.06 -1.34 -21.05
C ARG A 99 -15.43 -1.04 -21.64
N ARG A 100 -16.00 0.15 -21.40
CA ARG A 100 -17.25 0.61 -22.05
C ARG A 100 -17.05 0.84 -23.54
N SER A 101 -15.96 1.49 -23.94
CA SER A 101 -15.58 1.74 -25.34
C SER A 101 -15.52 0.45 -26.16
N LYS A 102 -14.89 -0.61 -25.62
CA LYS A 102 -14.88 -1.93 -26.28
C LYS A 102 -16.27 -2.52 -26.50
N ARG A 103 -17.21 -2.32 -25.57
CA ARG A 103 -18.62 -2.76 -25.75
C ARG A 103 -19.35 -1.93 -26.81
N THR A 104 -19.13 -0.61 -26.87
CA THR A 104 -19.75 0.26 -27.88
C THR A 104 -19.20 0.00 -29.29
N VAL A 105 -17.91 -0.32 -29.44
CA VAL A 105 -17.32 -0.69 -30.74
C VAL A 105 -17.97 -1.95 -31.30
N ASN A 106 -18.20 -2.96 -30.45
CA ASN A 106 -18.90 -4.17 -30.88
C ASN A 106 -20.37 -3.88 -31.25
N GLY A 107 -21.07 -3.03 -30.49
CA GLY A 107 -22.43 -2.61 -30.83
C GLY A 107 -22.53 -1.83 -32.14
N TRP A 108 -21.58 -0.92 -32.40
CA TRP A 108 -21.52 -0.16 -33.65
C TRP A 108 -21.28 -1.05 -34.86
N LEU A 109 -20.39 -2.05 -34.72
CA LEU A 109 -20.10 -3.02 -35.77
C LEU A 109 -21.32 -3.89 -36.09
N VAL A 110 -22.09 -4.30 -35.07
CA VAL A 110 -23.37 -5.00 -35.24
C VAL A 110 -24.40 -4.13 -35.96
N SER A 111 -24.50 -2.84 -35.64
CA SER A 111 -25.40 -1.90 -36.33
C SER A 111 -25.03 -1.71 -37.82
N ILE A 112 -23.74 -1.69 -38.16
CA ILE A 112 -23.27 -1.64 -39.56
C ILE A 112 -23.68 -2.91 -40.30
N ILE A 113 -23.47 -4.09 -39.69
CA ILE A 113 -23.85 -5.38 -40.29
C ILE A 113 -25.36 -5.44 -40.51
N LEU A 114 -26.16 -5.03 -39.52
CA LEU A 114 -27.62 -5.02 -39.63
C LEU A 114 -28.09 -4.08 -40.76
N SER A 115 -27.50 -2.89 -40.87
CA SER A 115 -27.78 -1.92 -41.94
C SER A 115 -27.46 -2.48 -43.32
N LEU A 116 -26.31 -3.17 -43.48
CA LEU A 116 -25.94 -3.83 -44.73
C LEU A 116 -26.94 -4.93 -45.13
N ILE A 117 -27.36 -5.76 -44.17
CA ILE A 117 -28.35 -6.82 -44.43
C ILE A 117 -29.69 -6.23 -44.88
N ILE A 118 -30.16 -5.16 -44.23
CA ILE A 118 -31.41 -4.47 -44.61
C ILE A 118 -31.28 -3.84 -46.01
N SER A 119 -30.16 -3.16 -46.30
CA SER A 119 -29.91 -2.60 -47.63
C SER A 119 -29.90 -3.65 -48.73
N ILE A 120 -29.27 -4.82 -48.50
CA ILE A 120 -29.28 -5.94 -49.46
C ILE A 120 -30.70 -6.49 -49.64
N TYR A 121 -31.44 -6.66 -48.55
CA TYR A 121 -32.83 -7.14 -48.60
C TYR A 121 -33.74 -6.19 -49.38
N LEU A 122 -33.64 -4.88 -49.09
CA LEU A 122 -34.34 -3.84 -49.85
C LEU A 122 -33.90 -3.84 -51.31
N HIS A 123 -32.61 -3.90 -51.62
CA HIS A 123 -32.13 -3.92 -53.00
C HIS A 123 -32.66 -5.14 -53.77
N ARG A 124 -32.68 -6.33 -53.15
CA ARG A 124 -33.22 -7.55 -53.78
C ARG A 124 -34.74 -7.51 -53.97
N ASN A 125 -35.48 -6.94 -53.02
CA ASN A 125 -36.94 -6.81 -53.12
C ASN A 125 -37.40 -5.57 -53.92
N TYR A 126 -36.54 -4.58 -54.12
CA TYR A 126 -36.84 -3.40 -54.93
C TYR A 126 -36.66 -3.68 -56.43
N ILE A 127 -35.92 -4.73 -56.80
CA ILE A 127 -35.80 -5.22 -58.18
C ILE A 127 -36.78 -6.38 -58.41
N ARG A 128 -38.07 -6.07 -58.36
CA ARG A 128 -39.23 -6.74 -59.02
C ARG A 128 -40.46 -5.94 -58.58
N GLU A 129 -41.18 -5.24 -59.45
CA GLU A 129 -41.65 -5.63 -60.77
C GLU A 129 -41.47 -4.50 -61.80
N PRO A 130 -40.96 -4.76 -63.03
CA PRO A 130 -41.23 -3.90 -64.16
C PRO A 130 -42.67 -4.15 -64.62
N PHE A 131 -43.53 -3.13 -64.51
CA PHE A 131 -44.72 -3.03 -65.35
C PHE A 131 -44.32 -2.61 -66.78
#